data_AF-A0A5E3WIV3-F1
#
_entry.id   AF-A0A5E3WIV3-F1
#
_cell.length_a   1.000
_cell.length_b   1.000
_cell.length_c   1.000
_cell.angle_alpha   90.00
_cell.angle_beta   90.00
_cell.angle_gamma   90.00
#
_symmetry.space_group_name_H-M   'P 1'
#
loop_
_entity.id
_entity.type
_entity.pdbx_description
1 polymer ?
#
loop_
_entity_poly.entity_id
_entity_poly.type
_entity_poly.pdbx_seq_one_letter_code
_entity_poly.pdbx_strand_id
1 'polypeptide(L)'
;MAQAPQNNAPNAGSASIGPDTTFVNPSDKFWSLYIEDAEKYDKVRLERWKGDTDGILIFTGLFAATVATFVVSTIPSLCPDSGDQSAVLLAQVLSVLVNNTDNGTLPDGAPPSYSFEASTSSVWINSLWLVSLFLSLVCALGATLAQQWARIYLQQVQRRGSPSVRGPQYAALTQELENFHMEDVITWVISMLHVAVLLFFAGLPILIYPTDRRVGIVLAADVSLAL
;
A
#
# COMPACT_ATOMS: atom_id res chain seq x y z
N MET A 1 74.40 -5.91 -49.80
CA MET A 1 72.96 -5.63 -49.78
C MET A 1 72.24 -6.98 -49.70
N ALA A 2 71.56 -7.22 -48.57
CA ALA A 2 70.54 -8.24 -48.27
C ALA A 2 70.81 -9.76 -48.48
N GLN A 3 70.49 -10.49 -47.42
CA GLN A 3 70.48 -11.94 -47.23
C GLN A 3 69.02 -12.42 -47.21
N ALA A 4 68.81 -13.70 -47.55
CA ALA A 4 67.76 -14.61 -47.05
C ALA A 4 66.34 -14.53 -47.68
N PRO A 5 65.47 -15.55 -47.45
CA PRO A 5 65.68 -16.99 -47.65
C PRO A 5 64.47 -17.72 -48.29
N GLN A 6 64.65 -19.03 -48.52
CA GLN A 6 63.61 -20.00 -48.89
C GLN A 6 62.37 -19.92 -47.97
N ASN A 7 61.20 -19.72 -48.56
CA ASN A 7 59.92 -19.81 -47.85
C ASN A 7 59.43 -21.27 -47.82
N ASN A 8 59.52 -21.85 -46.62
CA ASN A 8 58.79 -23.03 -46.19
C ASN A 8 57.29 -22.74 -46.17
N ALA A 9 56.50 -23.69 -46.67
CA ALA A 9 55.04 -23.67 -46.58
C ALA A 9 54.56 -23.87 -45.13
N PRO A 10 53.45 -23.23 -44.70
CA PRO A 10 52.69 -23.68 -43.55
C PRO A 10 51.45 -24.47 -44.01
N ASN A 11 51.56 -25.77 -43.79
CA ASN A 11 50.55 -26.70 -43.28
C ASN A 11 49.09 -26.20 -43.22
N ALA A 12 48.22 -26.84 -44.00
CA ALA A 12 46.77 -26.73 -43.87
C ALA A 12 46.33 -27.30 -42.51
N GLY A 13 46.27 -26.43 -41.50
CA GLY A 13 45.67 -26.72 -40.22
C GLY A 13 44.16 -26.86 -40.39
N SER A 14 43.70 -28.11 -40.36
CA SER A 14 42.29 -28.47 -40.16
C SER A 14 41.71 -27.66 -39.00
N ALA A 15 40.70 -26.85 -39.27
CA ALA A 15 39.86 -26.25 -38.25
C ALA A 15 39.14 -27.40 -37.51
N SER A 16 39.75 -27.93 -36.46
CA SER A 16 39.09 -28.79 -35.50
C SER A 16 38.03 -27.92 -34.82
N ILE A 17 36.76 -28.15 -35.15
CA ILE A 17 35.64 -27.79 -34.28
C ILE A 17 35.82 -28.68 -33.06
N GLY A 18 36.62 -28.20 -32.10
CA GLY A 18 36.71 -28.83 -30.79
C GLY A 18 35.33 -28.76 -30.13
N PRO A 19 34.94 -29.77 -29.33
CA PRO A 19 33.76 -29.63 -28.49
C PRO A 19 33.93 -28.36 -27.66
N ASP A 20 32.87 -27.57 -27.53
CA ASP A 20 32.85 -26.38 -26.68
C ASP A 20 33.14 -26.82 -25.23
N THR A 21 34.42 -26.78 -24.82
CA THR A 21 34.93 -27.31 -23.54
C THR A 21 34.75 -26.33 -22.39
N THR A 22 33.83 -25.36 -22.51
CA THR A 22 33.56 -24.37 -21.47
C THR A 22 33.02 -24.99 -20.18
N PHE A 23 32.53 -26.23 -20.21
CA PHE A 23 32.00 -26.94 -19.04
C PHE A 23 32.72 -28.27 -18.82
N VAL A 24 33.48 -28.35 -17.71
CA VAL A 24 34.24 -29.55 -17.31
C VAL A 24 33.33 -30.66 -16.77
N ASN A 25 32.10 -30.33 -16.35
CA ASN A 25 31.15 -31.25 -15.73
C ASN A 25 29.77 -31.18 -16.41
N PRO A 26 29.14 -32.31 -16.81
CA PRO A 26 27.79 -32.32 -17.39
C PRO A 26 26.73 -31.69 -16.48
N SER A 27 26.92 -31.77 -15.15
CA SER A 27 26.06 -31.11 -14.16
C SER A 27 26.15 -29.58 -14.24
N ASP A 28 27.32 -29.01 -14.51
CA ASP A 28 27.49 -27.57 -14.66
C ASP A 28 26.71 -27.03 -15.85
N LYS A 29 26.65 -27.80 -16.95
CA LYS A 29 25.88 -27.45 -18.14
C LYS A 29 24.38 -27.51 -17.89
N PHE A 30 23.91 -28.52 -17.15
CA PHE A 30 22.49 -28.60 -16.77
C PHE A 30 22.10 -27.42 -15.88
N TRP A 31 22.86 -27.17 -14.82
CA TRP A 31 22.58 -26.09 -13.88
C TRP A 31 22.74 -24.70 -14.51
N SER A 32 23.68 -24.50 -15.43
CA SER A 32 23.80 -23.22 -16.14
C SER A 32 22.59 -22.93 -17.03
N LEU A 33 22.11 -23.93 -17.79
CA LEU A 33 20.90 -23.79 -18.61
C LEU A 33 19.65 -23.57 -17.75
N TYR A 34 19.51 -24.30 -16.64
CA TYR A 34 18.39 -24.12 -15.71
C TYR A 34 18.37 -22.72 -15.09
N ILE A 35 19.52 -22.25 -14.57
CA ILE A 35 19.63 -20.92 -13.96
C ILE A 35 19.35 -19.84 -15.01
N GLU A 36 19.84 -19.99 -16.24
CA GLU A 36 19.60 -19.01 -17.31
C GLU A 36 18.11 -18.88 -17.65
N ASP A 37 17.38 -19.99 -17.72
CA ASP A 37 15.94 -19.98 -18.01
C ASP A 37 15.14 -19.44 -16.82
N ALA A 38 15.47 -19.88 -15.60
CA ALA A 38 14.79 -19.43 -14.39
C ALA A 38 15.01 -17.92 -14.13
N GLU A 39 16.22 -17.41 -14.34
CA GLU A 39 16.52 -15.98 -14.17
C GLU A 39 15.74 -15.09 -15.16
N LYS A 40 15.48 -15.58 -16.39
CA LYS A 40 14.61 -14.87 -17.34
C LYS A 40 13.18 -14.78 -16.83
N TYR A 41 12.63 -15.88 -16.33
CA TYR A 41 11.27 -15.90 -15.79
C TYR A 41 11.14 -15.02 -14.55
N ASP A 42 12.08 -15.14 -13.62
CA ASP A 42 12.08 -14.37 -12.38
C ASP A 42 12.25 -12.87 -12.63
N LYS A 43 13.07 -12.47 -13.62
CA LYS A 43 13.23 -11.07 -13.99
C LYS A 43 11.91 -10.46 -14.48
N VAL A 44 11.18 -11.15 -15.37
CA VAL A 44 9.88 -10.66 -15.88
C VAL A 44 8.88 -10.53 -14.74
N ARG A 45 8.82 -11.53 -13.85
CA ARG A 45 7.93 -11.52 -12.69
C ARG A 45 8.26 -10.37 -11.72
N LEU A 46 9.55 -10.15 -11.46
CA LEU A 46 10.03 -9.10 -10.56
C LEU A 46 9.76 -7.69 -11.11
N GLU A 47 9.96 -7.48 -12.41
CA GLU A 47 9.65 -6.21 -13.07
C GLU A 47 8.15 -5.88 -12.98
N ARG A 48 7.29 -6.89 -13.17
CA ARG A 48 5.84 -6.74 -12.99
C ARG A 48 5.48 -6.40 -11.54
N TRP A 49 5.95 -7.17 -10.56
CA TRP A 49 5.66 -6.93 -9.15
C TRP A 49 6.16 -5.56 -8.69
N LYS A 50 7.31 -5.12 -9.19
CA LYS A 50 7.83 -3.79 -8.92
C LYS A 50 6.89 -2.71 -9.48
N GLY A 51 6.44 -2.85 -10.72
CA GLY A 51 5.47 -1.92 -11.33
C GLY A 51 4.17 -1.84 -10.54
N ASP A 52 3.60 -2.99 -10.16
CA ASP A 52 2.37 -3.08 -9.39
C ASP A 52 2.53 -2.42 -8.01
N THR A 53 3.62 -2.73 -7.30
CA THR A 53 3.89 -2.16 -5.96
C THR A 53 4.20 -0.66 -5.98
N ASP A 54 4.92 -0.17 -6.99
CA ASP A 54 5.15 1.28 -7.18
C ASP A 54 3.83 2.02 -7.42
N GLY A 55 2.96 1.47 -8.27
CA GLY A 55 1.61 2.01 -8.51
C GLY A 55 0.75 2.05 -7.25
N ILE A 56 0.75 0.95 -6.47
CA ILE A 56 0.06 0.86 -5.18
C ILE A 56 0.59 1.92 -4.20
N LEU A 57 1.90 2.12 -4.11
CA LEU A 57 2.50 3.08 -3.19
C LEU A 57 2.11 4.54 -3.51
N ILE A 58 2.12 4.89 -4.79
CA ILE A 58 1.70 6.22 -5.24
C ILE A 58 0.21 6.43 -4.94
N PHE A 59 -0.63 5.45 -5.29
CA PHE A 59 -2.06 5.54 -5.08
C PHE A 59 -2.42 5.62 -3.60
N THR A 60 -1.87 4.73 -2.77
CA THR A 60 -2.10 4.71 -1.31
C THR A 60 -1.66 6.02 -0.67
N GLY A 61 -0.54 6.61 -1.07
CA GLY A 61 -0.10 7.92 -0.56
C GLY A 61 -1.08 9.05 -0.87
N LEU A 62 -1.54 9.14 -2.13
CA LEU A 62 -2.52 10.15 -2.56
C LEU A 62 -3.88 9.95 -1.89
N PHE A 63 -4.32 8.69 -1.80
CA PHE A 63 -5.55 8.32 -1.14
C PHE A 63 -5.50 8.65 0.36
N ALA A 64 -4.43 8.26 1.06
CA ALA A 64 -4.23 8.55 2.48
C ALA A 64 -4.23 10.07 2.75
N ALA A 65 -3.58 10.87 1.90
CA ALA A 65 -3.61 12.33 2.01
C ALA A 65 -5.01 12.92 1.81
N THR A 66 -5.77 12.37 0.86
CA THR A 66 -7.17 12.76 0.61
C THR A 66 -8.02 12.43 1.84
N VAL A 67 -7.99 11.18 2.30
CA VAL A 67 -8.74 10.73 3.49
C VAL A 67 -8.34 11.52 4.73
N ALA A 68 -7.04 11.77 4.93
CA ALA A 68 -6.54 12.57 6.06
C ALA A 68 -7.12 13.99 6.06
N THR A 69 -7.28 14.63 4.89
CA THR A 69 -7.90 15.95 4.77
C THR A 69 -9.34 15.93 5.29
N PHE A 70 -10.11 14.92 4.89
CA PHE A 70 -11.48 14.72 5.35
C PHE A 70 -11.54 14.44 6.86
N VAL A 71 -10.68 13.55 7.37
CA VAL A 71 -10.57 13.23 8.80
C VAL A 71 -10.24 14.48 9.63
N VAL A 72 -9.26 15.30 9.20
CA VAL A 72 -8.92 16.55 9.90
C VAL A 72 -10.12 17.51 9.92
N SER A 73 -10.91 17.54 8.84
CA SER A 73 -12.12 18.36 8.79
C SER A 73 -13.25 17.83 9.68
N THR A 74 -13.33 16.53 9.96
CA THR A 74 -14.44 15.93 10.74
C THR A 74 -14.10 15.61 12.19
N ILE A 75 -12.83 15.52 12.58
CA ILE A 75 -12.43 15.35 13.98
C ILE A 75 -13.06 16.41 14.91
N PRO A 76 -13.16 17.70 14.53
CA PRO A 76 -13.82 18.69 15.37
C PRO A 76 -15.28 18.34 15.71
N SER A 77 -15.99 17.60 14.86
CA SER A 77 -17.36 17.16 15.15
C SER A 77 -17.47 16.09 16.24
N LEU A 78 -16.35 15.50 16.66
CA LEU A 78 -16.24 14.58 17.79
C LEU A 78 -15.83 15.29 19.09
N CYS A 79 -15.56 16.59 19.04
CA CYS A 79 -15.18 17.39 20.19
C CYS A 79 -16.25 18.46 20.47
N PRO A 80 -16.44 18.85 21.74
CA PRO A 80 -17.30 19.98 22.06
C PRO A 80 -16.78 21.25 21.41
N ASP A 81 -17.63 21.92 20.63
CA ASP A 81 -17.29 23.25 20.13
C ASP A 81 -17.34 24.25 21.29
N SER A 82 -16.22 24.92 21.51
CA SER A 82 -16.09 26.02 22.48
C SER A 82 -17.06 27.17 22.19
N GLY A 83 -17.44 27.37 20.92
CA GLY A 83 -18.44 28.34 20.48
C GLY A 83 -19.84 28.00 21.01
N ASP A 84 -20.31 26.79 20.72
CA ASP A 84 -21.60 26.29 21.22
C ASP A 84 -21.66 26.27 22.75
N GLN A 85 -20.57 25.88 23.42
CA GLN A 85 -20.50 25.94 24.89
C GLN A 85 -20.65 27.38 25.40
N SER A 86 -20.03 28.36 24.74
CA SER A 86 -20.17 29.78 25.12
C SER A 86 -21.58 30.32 24.87
N ALA A 87 -22.25 29.89 23.79
CA ALA A 87 -23.62 30.29 23.46
C ALA A 87 -24.63 29.70 24.47
N VAL A 88 -24.45 28.43 24.86
CA VAL A 88 -25.25 27.78 25.91
C VAL A 88 -25.07 28.49 27.25
N LEU A 89 -23.82 28.80 27.63
CA LEU A 89 -23.53 29.55 28.86
C LEU A 89 -24.11 30.97 28.81
N LEU A 90 -24.05 31.67 27.67
CA LEU A 90 -24.67 32.99 27.48
C LEU A 90 -26.20 32.93 27.59
N ALA A 91 -26.83 31.92 26.96
CA ALA A 91 -28.27 31.70 27.09
C ALA A 91 -28.67 31.41 28.54
N GLN A 92 -27.84 30.65 29.27
CA GLN A 92 -28.05 30.38 30.68
C GLN A 92 -27.94 31.66 31.53
N VAL A 93 -26.89 32.48 31.32
CA VAL A 93 -26.73 33.77 32.00
C VAL A 93 -27.91 34.70 31.71
N LEU A 94 -28.38 34.74 30.46
CA LEU A 94 -29.56 35.53 30.08
C LEU A 94 -30.83 35.02 30.77
N SER A 95 -31.03 33.70 30.83
CA SER A 95 -32.18 33.10 31.51
C SER A 95 -32.20 33.42 33.01
N VAL A 96 -31.04 33.38 33.68
CA VAL A 96 -30.90 33.79 35.08
C VAL A 96 -31.19 35.28 35.23
N LEU A 97 -30.66 36.13 34.36
CA LEU A 97 -30.88 37.58 34.44
C LEU A 97 -32.36 37.95 34.25
N VAL A 98 -33.06 37.30 33.33
CA VAL A 98 -34.50 37.48 33.08
C VAL A 98 -35.35 36.93 34.22
N ASN A 99 -34.96 35.82 34.85
CA ASN A 99 -35.70 35.26 35.99
C ASN A 99 -35.51 36.06 37.29
N ASN A 100 -34.41 36.81 37.42
CA ASN A 100 -34.14 37.65 38.60
C ASN A 100 -34.94 38.97 38.62
N THR A 101 -35.62 39.33 37.53
CA THR A 101 -36.42 40.55 37.47
C THR A 101 -37.76 40.49 38.23
N ASP A 102 -38.27 39.29 38.58
CA ASP A 102 -39.64 39.13 39.11
C ASP A 102 -39.78 38.71 40.58
N ASN A 103 -38.68 38.41 41.30
CA ASN A 103 -38.57 38.40 42.79
C ASN A 103 -37.35 37.57 43.21
N GLY A 104 -36.17 38.20 43.27
CA GLY A 104 -35.04 37.96 44.18
C GLY A 104 -34.67 36.57 44.74
N THR A 105 -35.13 35.47 44.15
CA THR A 105 -34.82 34.10 44.57
C THR A 105 -34.05 33.42 43.46
N LEU A 106 -32.76 33.18 43.72
CA LEU A 106 -31.91 32.36 42.86
C LEU A 106 -32.56 30.97 42.74
N PRO A 107 -32.75 30.42 41.53
CA PRO A 107 -33.20 29.05 41.39
C PRO A 107 -32.12 28.11 41.96
N ASP A 108 -32.49 27.30 42.95
CA ASP A 108 -31.66 26.30 43.66
C ASP A 108 -31.36 25.05 42.79
N GLY A 109 -31.29 25.23 41.47
CA GLY A 109 -30.97 24.18 40.52
C GLY A 109 -29.49 24.23 40.19
N ALA A 110 -28.73 23.19 40.58
CA ALA A 110 -27.38 22.98 40.07
C ALA A 110 -27.34 23.22 38.55
N PRO A 111 -26.33 23.94 38.02
CA PRO A 111 -26.28 24.21 36.60
C PRO A 111 -26.35 22.88 35.83
N PRO A 112 -27.18 22.77 34.77
CA PRO A 112 -27.21 21.56 33.97
C PRO A 112 -25.78 21.28 33.51
N SER A 113 -25.25 20.12 33.89
CA SER A 113 -23.94 19.67 33.46
C SER A 113 -23.99 19.53 31.94
N TYR A 114 -23.29 20.41 31.23
CA TYR A 114 -23.10 20.26 29.79
C TYR A 114 -22.30 18.98 29.56
N SER A 115 -22.98 17.92 29.15
CA SER A 115 -22.36 16.69 28.68
C SER A 115 -22.42 16.71 27.16
N PHE A 116 -21.25 16.81 26.54
CA PHE A 116 -21.16 16.74 25.09
C PHE A 116 -21.30 15.28 24.66
N GLU A 117 -22.30 15.00 23.84
CA GLU A 117 -22.48 13.71 23.18
C GLU A 117 -22.33 13.92 21.67
N ALA A 118 -21.29 13.34 21.09
CA ALA A 118 -21.07 13.43 19.65
C ALA A 118 -22.21 12.71 18.90
N SER A 119 -22.67 13.32 17.80
CA SER A 119 -23.67 12.69 16.95
C SER A 119 -23.20 11.30 16.50
N THR A 120 -24.09 10.31 16.56
CA THR A 120 -23.82 8.94 16.10
C THR A 120 -23.29 8.92 14.67
N SER A 121 -23.80 9.80 13.78
CA SER A 121 -23.32 9.92 12.41
C SER A 121 -21.85 10.35 12.33
N SER A 122 -21.43 11.30 13.16
CA SER A 122 -20.05 11.79 13.22
C SER A 122 -19.09 10.69 13.68
N VAL A 123 -19.50 9.88 14.66
CA VAL A 123 -18.71 8.73 15.14
C VAL A 123 -18.51 7.71 14.01
N TRP A 124 -19.57 7.37 13.26
CA TRP A 124 -19.49 6.43 12.15
C TRP A 124 -18.60 6.94 11.02
N ILE A 125 -18.77 8.20 10.58
CA ILE A 125 -17.96 8.78 9.50
C ILE A 125 -16.47 8.76 9.85
N ASN A 126 -16.11 9.27 11.02
CA ASN A 126 -14.72 9.31 11.45
C ASN A 126 -14.14 7.89 11.61
N SER A 127 -14.94 6.94 12.12
CA SER A 127 -14.52 5.54 12.24
C SER A 127 -14.25 4.91 10.86
N LEU A 128 -15.17 5.07 9.90
CA LEU A 128 -15.01 4.55 8.54
C LEU A 128 -13.77 5.12 7.85
N TRP A 129 -13.55 6.43 7.97
CA TRP A 129 -12.40 7.08 7.35
C TRP A 129 -11.07 6.77 8.03
N LEU A 130 -11.03 6.66 9.36
CA LEU A 130 -9.84 6.21 10.08
C LEU A 130 -9.48 4.77 9.74
N VAL A 131 -10.46 3.86 9.66
CA VAL A 131 -10.23 2.46 9.24
C VAL A 131 -9.75 2.41 7.79
N SER A 132 -10.36 3.20 6.89
CA SER A 132 -9.89 3.35 5.50
C SER A 132 -8.44 3.81 5.44
N LEU A 133 -8.08 4.86 6.19
CA LEU A 133 -6.72 5.39 6.27
C LEU A 133 -5.76 4.32 6.78
N PHE A 134 -6.09 3.66 7.88
CA PHE A 134 -5.28 2.57 8.44
C PHE A 134 -5.04 1.46 7.42
N LEU A 135 -6.08 1.02 6.73
CA LEU A 135 -5.99 -0.05 5.74
C LEU A 135 -5.14 0.34 4.53
N SER A 136 -5.21 1.61 4.10
CA SER A 136 -4.33 2.15 3.06
C SER A 136 -2.85 2.16 3.48
N LEU A 137 -2.56 2.42 4.76
CA LEU A 137 -1.20 2.34 5.30
C LEU A 137 -0.70 0.90 5.38
N VAL A 138 -1.55 -0.04 5.79
CA VAL A 138 -1.22 -1.48 5.77
C VAL A 138 -0.92 -1.93 4.33
N CYS A 139 -1.69 -1.46 3.36
CA CYS A 139 -1.45 -1.70 1.93
C CYS A 139 -0.07 -1.14 1.50
N ALA A 140 0.24 0.11 1.85
CA ALA A 140 1.54 0.71 1.57
C ALA A 140 2.70 -0.09 2.20
N LEU A 141 2.57 -0.49 3.48
CA LEU A 141 3.56 -1.33 4.14
C LEU A 141 3.73 -2.68 3.43
N GLY A 142 2.64 -3.35 3.05
CA GLY A 142 2.67 -4.58 2.29
C GLY A 142 3.40 -4.43 0.95
N ALA A 143 3.12 -3.35 0.21
CA ALA A 143 3.83 -3.04 -1.03
C ALA A 143 5.33 -2.80 -0.79
N THR A 144 5.71 -2.06 0.27
CA THR A 144 7.15 -1.87 0.60
C THR A 144 7.85 -3.18 1.00
N LEU A 145 7.18 -4.08 1.71
CA LEU A 145 7.72 -5.38 2.08
C LEU A 145 7.93 -6.25 0.83
N ALA A 146 6.96 -6.27 -0.09
CA ALA A 146 7.10 -6.97 -1.36
C ALA A 146 8.30 -6.43 -2.17
N GLN A 147 8.49 -5.10 -2.18
CA GLN A 147 9.67 -4.48 -2.81
C GLN A 147 10.99 -4.83 -2.12
N GLN A 148 11.02 -4.87 -0.78
CA GLN A 148 12.21 -5.27 -0.03
C GLN A 148 12.58 -6.72 -0.31
N TRP A 149 11.59 -7.61 -0.25
CA TRP A 149 11.75 -9.01 -0.55
C TRP A 149 12.26 -9.21 -1.99
N ALA A 150 11.67 -8.52 -2.96
CA ALA A 150 12.08 -8.54 -4.37
C ALA A 150 13.56 -8.19 -4.55
N ARG A 151 14.05 -7.16 -3.83
CA ARG A 151 15.47 -6.76 -3.85
C ARG A 151 16.37 -7.81 -3.22
N ILE A 152 15.97 -8.38 -2.08
CA ILE A 152 16.75 -9.41 -1.39
C ILE A 152 16.87 -10.65 -2.27
N TYR A 153 15.76 -11.07 -2.89
CA TYR A 153 15.73 -12.20 -3.82
C TYR A 153 16.72 -11.99 -4.98
N LEU A 154 16.68 -10.84 -5.65
CA LEU A 154 17.60 -10.53 -6.75
C LEU A 154 19.07 -10.53 -6.29
N GLN A 155 19.37 -9.99 -5.11
CA GLN A 155 20.73 -10.00 -4.55
C GLN A 155 21.24 -11.42 -4.25
N GLN A 156 20.36 -12.31 -3.78
CA GLN A 156 20.71 -13.70 -3.50
C GLN A 156 20.97 -14.48 -4.80
N VAL A 157 20.13 -14.28 -5.81
CA VAL A 157 20.28 -14.87 -7.15
C VAL A 157 21.59 -14.43 -7.82
N GLN A 158 21.95 -13.15 -7.71
CA GLN A 158 23.16 -12.60 -8.34
C GLN A 158 24.48 -12.93 -7.63
N ARG A 159 24.48 -13.68 -6.52
CA ARG A 159 25.73 -14.09 -5.86
C ARG A 159 26.59 -14.96 -6.79
N ARG A 160 27.87 -14.59 -6.95
CA ARG A 160 28.85 -15.27 -7.81
C ARG A 160 29.30 -16.62 -7.23
N GLY A 161 29.47 -17.63 -8.10
CA GLY A 161 29.93 -18.99 -7.77
C GLY A 161 29.78 -19.98 -8.94
N SER A 162 30.28 -21.21 -8.78
CA SER A 162 30.17 -22.27 -9.80
C SER A 162 28.72 -22.74 -10.00
N PRO A 163 28.24 -22.98 -11.24
CA PRO A 163 26.87 -23.41 -11.54
C PRO A 163 26.42 -24.67 -10.78
N SER A 164 27.25 -25.70 -10.63
CA SER A 164 26.88 -26.92 -9.89
C SER A 164 26.62 -26.71 -8.40
N VAL A 165 27.12 -25.62 -7.80
CA VAL A 165 26.86 -25.30 -6.39
C VAL A 165 25.65 -24.36 -6.26
N ARG A 166 25.48 -23.45 -7.23
CA ARG A 166 24.39 -22.46 -7.25
C ARG A 166 23.06 -23.06 -7.65
N GLY A 167 23.06 -24.00 -8.60
CA GLY A 167 21.84 -24.58 -9.15
C GLY A 167 20.91 -25.21 -8.10
N PRO A 168 21.42 -26.10 -7.21
CA PRO A 168 20.62 -26.68 -6.14
C PRO A 168 20.08 -25.63 -5.15
N GLN A 169 20.88 -24.62 -4.82
CA GLN A 169 20.45 -23.54 -3.91
C GLN A 169 19.37 -22.67 -4.54
N TYR A 170 19.51 -22.37 -5.84
CA TYR A 170 18.50 -21.66 -6.61
C TYR A 170 17.19 -22.44 -6.68
N ALA A 171 17.27 -23.74 -6.99
CA ALA A 171 16.10 -24.62 -7.07
C ALA A 171 15.36 -24.71 -5.72
N ALA A 172 16.10 -24.81 -4.61
CA ALA A 172 15.51 -24.80 -3.27
C ALA A 172 14.83 -23.46 -2.96
N LEU A 173 15.46 -22.33 -3.27
CA LEU A 173 14.88 -21.00 -3.08
C LEU A 173 13.64 -20.78 -3.95
N THR A 174 13.63 -21.24 -5.20
CA THR A 174 12.45 -21.15 -6.06
C THR A 174 11.32 -22.04 -5.59
N GLN A 175 11.62 -23.22 -5.04
CA GLN A 175 10.62 -24.12 -4.48
C GLN A 175 10.04 -23.58 -3.17
N GLU A 176 10.88 -22.99 -2.32
CA GLU A 176 10.42 -22.24 -1.14
C GLU A 176 9.58 -21.03 -1.55
N LEU A 177 9.93 -20.37 -2.64
CA LEU A 177 9.16 -19.24 -3.19
C LEU A 177 7.85 -19.65 -3.86
N GLU A 178 7.77 -20.82 -4.48
CA GLU A 178 6.48 -21.37 -4.93
C GLU A 178 5.57 -21.69 -3.74
N ASN A 179 6.15 -22.17 -2.63
CA ASN A 179 5.41 -22.34 -1.39
C ASN A 179 5.01 -21.00 -0.76
N PHE A 180 5.92 -20.01 -0.79
CA PHE A 180 5.69 -18.66 -0.30
C PHE A 180 4.95 -17.86 -1.38
N HIS A 181 3.63 -17.96 -1.42
CA HIS A 181 2.75 -17.33 -2.40
C HIS A 181 2.85 -15.79 -2.39
N MET A 182 3.93 -15.22 -2.93
CA MET A 182 4.14 -13.77 -3.04
C MET A 182 3.06 -13.14 -3.93
N GLU A 183 2.54 -13.89 -4.90
CA GLU A 183 1.39 -13.51 -5.72
C GLU A 183 0.12 -13.33 -4.87
N ASP A 184 -0.08 -14.17 -3.85
CA ASP A 184 -1.20 -14.04 -2.91
C ASP A 184 -1.05 -12.80 -2.03
N VAL A 185 0.18 -12.49 -1.60
CA VAL A 185 0.45 -11.28 -0.80
C VAL A 185 0.11 -10.02 -1.59
N ILE A 186 0.55 -9.93 -2.86
CA ILE A 186 0.24 -8.78 -3.72
C ILE A 186 -1.28 -8.68 -3.94
N THR A 187 -1.94 -9.81 -4.20
CA THR A 187 -3.40 -9.87 -4.37
C THR A 187 -4.13 -9.43 -3.10
N TRP A 188 -3.65 -9.83 -1.93
CA TRP A 188 -4.21 -9.44 -0.64
C TRP A 188 -4.03 -7.94 -0.38
N VAL A 189 -2.85 -7.38 -0.68
CA VAL A 189 -2.55 -5.94 -0.59
C VAL A 189 -3.49 -5.13 -1.47
N ILE A 190 -3.72 -5.57 -2.71
CA ILE A 190 -4.67 -4.92 -3.64
C ILE A 190 -6.10 -5.05 -3.13
N SER A 191 -6.48 -6.19 -2.57
CA SER A 191 -7.83 -6.40 -2.03
C SER A 191 -8.10 -5.47 -0.84
N MET A 192 -7.14 -5.34 0.07
CA MET A 192 -7.22 -4.39 1.19
C MET A 192 -7.33 -2.94 0.72
N LEU A 193 -6.64 -2.58 -0.36
CA LEU A 193 -6.76 -1.25 -0.96
C LEU A 193 -8.18 -0.96 -1.45
N HIS A 194 -8.80 -1.90 -2.15
CA HIS A 194 -10.18 -1.75 -2.61
C HIS A 194 -11.15 -1.59 -1.44
N VAL A 195 -11.00 -2.41 -0.39
CA VAL A 195 -11.82 -2.30 0.82
C VAL A 195 -11.65 -0.92 1.48
N ALA A 196 -10.44 -0.38 1.53
CA ALA A 196 -10.19 0.96 2.06
C ALA A 196 -10.95 2.04 1.26
N VAL A 197 -10.83 1.98 -0.07
CA VAL A 197 -11.50 2.90 -1.00
C VAL A 197 -13.02 2.83 -0.84
N LEU A 198 -13.59 1.63 -0.75
CA LEU A 198 -15.03 1.44 -0.54
C LEU A 198 -15.50 2.01 0.81
N LEU A 199 -14.72 1.80 1.89
CA LEU A 199 -15.03 2.39 3.20
C LEU A 199 -15.04 3.92 3.16
N PHE A 200 -14.07 4.53 2.46
CA PHE A 200 -14.04 5.98 2.30
C PHE A 200 -15.27 6.49 1.55
N PHE A 201 -15.61 5.86 0.43
CA PHE A 201 -16.78 6.21 -0.36
C PHE A 201 -18.09 6.04 0.42
N ALA A 202 -18.23 4.99 1.22
CA ALA A 202 -19.39 4.80 2.08
C ALA A 202 -19.59 5.94 3.10
N GLY A 203 -18.51 6.60 3.54
CA GLY A 203 -18.60 7.75 4.44
C GLY A 203 -19.08 9.06 3.77
N LEU A 204 -18.92 9.22 2.45
CA LEU A 204 -19.27 10.47 1.75
C LEU A 204 -20.79 10.77 1.76
N PRO A 205 -21.70 9.82 1.44
CA PRO A 205 -23.14 10.07 1.55
C PRO A 205 -23.55 10.42 2.98
N ILE A 206 -22.97 9.74 3.97
CA ILE A 206 -23.29 9.94 5.39
C ILE A 206 -22.88 11.35 5.83
N LEU A 207 -21.73 11.85 5.35
CA LEU A 207 -21.27 13.22 5.60
C LEU A 207 -22.20 14.27 4.98
N ILE A 208 -22.60 14.08 3.72
CA ILE A 208 -23.34 15.11 2.98
C ILE A 208 -24.83 15.13 3.32
N TYR A 209 -25.39 14.00 3.75
CA TYR A 209 -26.83 13.83 3.96
C TYR A 209 -27.46 14.88 4.90
N PRO A 210 -26.83 15.27 6.03
CA PRO A 210 -27.34 16.33 6.90
C PRO A 210 -27.33 17.72 6.23
N THR A 211 -26.41 17.96 5.29
CA THR A 211 -26.25 19.24 4.60
C THR A 211 -27.22 19.37 3.42
N ASP A 212 -27.24 18.38 2.53
CA ASP A 212 -28.16 18.30 1.40
C ASP A 212 -28.56 16.85 1.10
N ARG A 213 -29.85 16.56 1.31
CA ARG A 213 -30.41 15.23 1.13
C ARG A 213 -30.37 14.74 -0.32
N ARG A 214 -30.48 15.64 -1.31
CA ARG A 214 -30.48 15.28 -2.74
C ARG A 214 -29.09 14.84 -3.16
N VAL A 215 -28.07 15.60 -2.77
CA VAL A 215 -26.67 15.25 -3.04
C VAL A 215 -26.31 13.94 -2.37
N GLY A 216 -26.78 13.71 -1.13
CA GLY A 216 -26.54 12.45 -0.42
C GLY A 216 -27.15 11.23 -1.10
N ILE A 217 -28.35 11.34 -1.66
CA ILE A 217 -28.99 10.24 -2.40
C ILE A 217 -28.23 9.95 -3.71
N VAL A 218 -27.81 10.98 -4.44
CA VAL A 218 -27.03 10.80 -5.68
C VAL A 218 -25.72 10.09 -5.38
N LEU A 219 -24.96 10.55 -4.38
CA LEU A 219 -23.71 9.90 -3.97
C LEU A 219 -23.94 8.45 -3.50
N ALA A 220 -25.01 8.18 -2.75
CA ALA A 220 -25.32 6.81 -2.32
C ALA A 220 -25.64 5.88 -3.51
N ALA A 221 -26.32 6.40 -4.54
CA ALA A 221 -26.59 5.65 -5.77
C ALA A 221 -25.29 5.38 -6.56
N ASP A 222 -24.42 6.38 -6.68
CA ASP A 222 -23.12 6.23 -7.34
C ASP A 222 -22.23 5.20 -6.63
N VAL A 223 -22.16 5.26 -5.29
CA VAL A 223 -21.38 4.29 -4.51
C VAL A 223 -21.97 2.88 -4.62
N SER A 224 -23.29 2.74 -4.66
CA SER A 224 -23.96 1.45 -4.84
C SER A 224 -23.76 0.85 -6.24
N LEU A 225 -23.61 1.70 -7.25
CA LEU A 225 -23.31 1.28 -8.63
C LEU A 225 -21.84 0.85 -8.80
N ALA A 226 -20.94 1.45 -8.02
CA ALA A 226 -19.52 1.16 -8.08
C ALA A 226 -19.11 -0.10 -7.29
N LEU A 227 -20.01 -0.66 -6.48
CA LEU A 227 -19.84 -1.87 -5.67
C LEU A 227 -20.34 -3.12 -6.41
#